data_AF-A0A0D6LME5-F1
#
_entry.id   AF-A0A0D6LME5-F1
#
_cell.length_a   1.000
_cell.length_b   1.000
_cell.length_c   1.000
_cell.angle_alpha   90.00
_cell.angle_beta   90.00
_cell.angle_gamma   90.00
#
_symmetry.space_group_name_H-M   'P 1'
#
loop_
_entity.id
_entity.type
_entity.pdbx_description
1 polymer ?
#
loop_
_entity_poly.entity_id
_entity_poly.type
_entity_poly.pdbx_seq_one_letter_code
_entity_poly.pdbx_strand_id
1 'polypeptide(L)'
;MEAEAKAFICDPTLPSVDFGVTYDSIDLDGSTSIISTRTRAILHKWWNQAKRIDLSSDPIYVREKIREFGIMALAKNTHLACAYGSCANGGKLLCMYDQMYVSTVQHLRRSLP
;
A
#
# COMPACT_ATOMS: atom_id res chain seq x y z
N MET A 1 -10.83 8.56 -4.71
CA MET A 1 -9.61 7.72 -4.56
C MET A 1 -9.51 6.59 -5.58
N GLU A 2 -10.59 5.91 -5.99
CA GLU A 2 -10.48 4.85 -7.03
C GLU A 2 -10.02 5.40 -8.38
N ALA A 3 -10.56 6.55 -8.80
CA ALA A 3 -10.15 7.23 -10.03
C ALA A 3 -8.67 7.62 -10.01
N GLU A 4 -8.20 8.12 -8.86
CA GLU A 4 -6.80 8.46 -8.62
C GLU A 4 -5.93 7.20 -8.62
N ALA A 5 -6.32 6.13 -7.93
CA ALA A 5 -5.59 4.87 -7.91
C ALA A 5 -5.41 4.31 -9.32
N LYS A 6 -6.44 4.42 -10.17
CA LYS A 6 -6.37 4.06 -11.58
C LYS A 6 -5.45 4.98 -12.38
N ALA A 7 -5.47 6.29 -12.12
CA ALA A 7 -4.62 7.26 -12.80
C ALA A 7 -3.12 7.05 -12.51
N PHE A 8 -2.78 6.69 -11.27
CA PHE A 8 -1.39 6.52 -10.82
C PHE A 8 -0.87 5.08 -10.89
N ILE A 9 -1.66 4.13 -11.41
CA ILE A 9 -1.35 2.70 -11.33
C ILE A 9 -0.04 2.30 -12.03
N CYS A 10 0.32 2.99 -13.13
CA CYS A 10 1.53 2.72 -13.90
C CYS A 10 2.72 3.60 -13.53
N ASP A 11 2.47 4.68 -12.80
CA ASP A 11 3.50 5.58 -12.30
C ASP A 11 3.17 5.96 -10.84
N PRO A 12 3.59 5.12 -9.88
CA PRO A 12 3.31 5.35 -8.48
C PRO A 12 4.24 6.41 -7.87
N THR A 13 4.78 7.36 -8.65
CA THR A 13 5.38 8.58 -8.10
C THR A 13 4.32 9.33 -7.30
N LEU A 14 4.27 8.97 -6.02
CA LEU A 14 3.43 9.43 -4.92
C LEU A 14 2.37 10.49 -5.30
N PRO A 15 1.08 10.12 -5.40
CA PRO A 15 0.00 11.09 -5.31
C PRO A 15 0.08 11.76 -3.94
N SER A 16 0.71 12.94 -3.86
CA SER A 16 0.93 13.71 -2.63
C SER A 16 1.66 12.95 -1.49
N VAL A 17 2.32 13.69 -0.60
CA VAL A 17 2.84 13.13 0.66
C VAL A 17 1.73 12.79 1.66
N ASP A 18 0.48 13.08 1.32
CA ASP A 18 -0.68 12.93 2.22
C ASP A 18 -1.31 11.53 2.15
N PHE A 19 -1.11 10.79 1.06
CA PHE A 19 -1.73 9.48 0.86
C PHE A 19 -0.75 8.33 1.12
N GLY A 20 -1.25 7.27 1.76
CA GLY A 20 -0.56 5.99 1.81
C GLY A 20 -0.71 5.26 0.47
N VAL A 21 0.35 4.59 0.00
CA VAL A 21 0.32 3.81 -1.25
C VAL A 21 0.99 2.45 -1.05
N THR A 22 0.31 1.39 -1.49
CA THR A 22 0.90 0.07 -1.68
C THR A 22 0.70 -0.39 -3.11
N TYR A 23 1.67 -1.10 -3.67
CA TYR A 23 1.59 -1.60 -5.04
C TYR A 23 2.37 -2.88 -5.22
N ASP A 24 1.93 -3.71 -6.17
CA ASP A 24 2.63 -4.92 -6.58
C ASP A 24 2.32 -5.23 -8.05
N SER A 25 3.07 -6.15 -8.64
CA SER A 25 2.72 -6.68 -9.95
C SER A 25 1.65 -7.75 -9.80
N ILE A 26 0.74 -7.81 -10.76
CA ILE A 26 -0.34 -8.79 -10.82
C ILE A 26 -0.46 -9.32 -12.25
N ASP A 27 -0.65 -10.63 -12.38
CA ASP A 27 -1.03 -11.23 -13.65
C ASP A 27 -2.53 -10.97 -13.89
N LEU A 28 -2.84 -10.32 -15.00
CA LEU A 28 -4.20 -9.95 -15.40
C LEU A 28 -4.81 -10.92 -16.43
N ASP A 29 -4.11 -11.99 -16.79
CA ASP A 29 -4.62 -12.97 -17.74
C ASP A 29 -5.71 -13.84 -17.10
N GLY A 30 -6.75 -14.17 -17.88
CA GLY A 30 -7.83 -15.06 -17.45
C GLY A 30 -9.10 -14.31 -17.01
N SER A 31 -9.91 -14.98 -16.18
CA SER A 31 -11.23 -14.46 -15.79
C SER A 31 -11.17 -13.51 -14.59
N THR A 32 -12.23 -12.72 -14.39
CA THR A 32 -12.37 -11.83 -13.22
C THR A 32 -12.23 -12.58 -11.89
N SER A 33 -12.67 -13.84 -11.81
CA SER A 33 -12.52 -14.67 -10.61
C SER A 33 -11.04 -14.99 -10.31
N ILE A 34 -10.26 -15.26 -11.35
CA ILE A 34 -8.81 -15.49 -11.23
C ILE A 34 -8.12 -14.20 -10.78
N ILE A 35 -8.47 -13.05 -11.38
CA ILE A 35 -7.91 -11.74 -11.00
C ILE A 35 -8.26 -11.41 -9.54
N SER A 36 -9.49 -11.67 -9.09
CA SER A 36 -9.91 -11.50 -7.69
C SER A 36 -9.09 -12.38 -6.74
N THR A 37 -8.84 -13.63 -7.12
CA THR A 37 -8.03 -14.58 -6.34
C THR A 37 -6.57 -14.09 -6.22
N ARG A 38 -5.98 -13.64 -7.32
CA ARG A 38 -4.62 -13.07 -7.34
C ARG A 38 -4.51 -11.78 -6.54
N THR A 39 -5.52 -10.91 -6.65
CA THR A 39 -5.61 -9.68 -5.86
C THR A 39 -5.63 -10.01 -4.37
N ARG A 40 -6.50 -10.94 -3.96
CA ARG A 40 -6.56 -11.42 -2.57
C ARG A 40 -5.23 -12.01 -2.10
N ALA A 41 -4.53 -12.78 -2.94
CA ALA A 41 -3.22 -13.31 -2.60
C ALA A 41 -2.18 -12.21 -2.33
N ILE A 42 -2.18 -11.13 -3.12
CA ILE A 42 -1.30 -9.98 -2.90
C ILE A 42 -1.65 -9.27 -1.59
N LEU A 43 -2.94 -9.02 -1.33
CA LEU A 43 -3.40 -8.42 -0.06
C LEU A 43 -2.98 -9.26 1.15
N HIS A 44 -3.12 -10.59 1.07
CA HIS A 44 -2.64 -11.49 2.13
C HIS A 44 -1.11 -11.46 2.28
N LYS A 45 -0.35 -11.38 1.18
CA LYS A 45 1.11 -11.24 1.22
C LYS A 45 1.51 -9.97 1.98
N TRP A 46 0.86 -8.84 1.70
CA TRP A 46 1.08 -7.58 2.42
C TRP A 46 0.71 -7.72 3.90
N TRP A 47 -0.48 -8.26 4.20
CA TRP A 47 -0.92 -8.46 5.58
C TRP A 47 0.01 -9.38 6.39
N ASN A 48 0.52 -10.44 5.77
CA ASN A 48 1.43 -11.40 6.41
C ASN A 48 2.80 -10.82 6.78
N GLN A 49 3.14 -9.59 6.36
CA GLN A 49 4.34 -8.93 6.87
C GLN A 49 4.30 -8.72 8.39
N ALA A 50 3.11 -8.67 9.00
CA ALA A 50 2.94 -8.67 10.44
C ALA A 50 3.68 -9.81 11.16
N LYS A 51 3.91 -10.93 10.47
CA LYS A 51 4.62 -12.11 11.02
C LYS A 51 6.15 -11.96 11.00
N ARG A 52 6.70 -10.89 10.41
CA ARG A 52 8.15 -10.67 10.27
C ARG A 52 8.79 -10.02 11.49
N ILE A 53 7.99 -9.41 12.35
CA ILE A 53 8.43 -8.77 13.59
C ILE A 53 7.46 -9.11 14.70
N ASP A 54 7.91 -9.03 15.95
CA ASP A 54 7.00 -9.11 17.09
C ASP A 54 6.23 -7.78 17.21
N LEU A 55 4.91 -7.88 17.20
CA LEU A 55 3.96 -6.77 17.33
C LEU A 55 3.13 -6.88 18.62
N SER A 56 3.43 -7.85 19.48
CA SER A 56 2.63 -8.18 20.67
C SER A 56 2.79 -7.18 21.82
N SER A 57 3.87 -6.39 21.82
CA SER A 57 4.16 -5.38 22.84
C SER A 57 4.65 -4.10 22.18
N ASP A 58 3.87 -3.02 22.32
CA ASP A 58 4.12 -1.69 21.74
C ASP A 58 4.56 -1.73 20.26
N PRO A 59 3.62 -1.98 19.31
CA PRO A 59 3.97 -2.21 17.91
C PRO A 59 4.60 -0.98 17.26
N ILE A 60 5.93 -1.01 17.10
CA ILE A 60 6.69 0.01 16.37
C ILE A 60 6.66 -0.30 14.87
N TYR A 61 6.27 0.67 14.06
CA TYR A 61 6.35 0.55 12.61
C TYR A 61 7.80 0.58 12.12
N VAL A 62 8.24 -0.54 11.54
CA VAL A 62 9.54 -0.66 10.87
C VAL A 62 9.30 -0.69 9.36
N ARG A 63 9.41 0.47 8.72
CA ARG A 63 9.11 0.67 7.29
C ARG A 63 9.78 -0.39 6.42
N GLU A 64 11.03 -0.74 6.69
CA GLU A 64 11.82 -1.66 5.88
C GLU A 64 11.31 -3.11 5.95
N LYS A 65 10.55 -3.48 7.00
CA LYS A 65 10.09 -4.85 7.23
C LYS A 65 8.60 -5.03 6.96
N ILE A 66 7.81 -4.02 7.31
CA ILE A 66 6.35 -4.10 7.38
C ILE A 66 5.66 -2.91 6.70
N ARG A 67 6.25 -2.32 5.64
CA ARG A 67 5.72 -1.13 4.95
C ARG A 67 4.24 -1.28 4.59
N GLU A 68 3.92 -2.30 3.81
CA GLU A 68 2.58 -2.50 3.28
C GLU A 68 1.60 -2.85 4.40
N PHE A 69 2.00 -3.74 5.32
CA PHE A 69 1.17 -4.05 6.49
C PHE A 69 0.87 -2.81 7.33
N GLY A 70 1.88 -1.99 7.63
CA GLY A 70 1.70 -0.81 8.47
C GLY A 70 0.81 0.24 7.84
N ILE A 71 0.80 0.38 6.50
CA ILE A 71 -0.17 1.22 5.80
C ILE A 71 -1.58 0.59 5.87
N MET A 72 -1.72 -0.71 5.61
CA MET A 72 -3.00 -1.42 5.69
C MET A 72 -3.63 -1.38 7.08
N ALA A 73 -2.82 -1.47 8.14
CA ALA A 73 -3.25 -1.56 9.53
C ALA A 73 -3.22 -0.22 10.28
N LEU A 74 -2.87 0.88 9.60
CA LEU A 74 -2.86 2.21 10.22
C LEU A 74 -4.28 2.59 10.63
N ALA A 75 -4.56 2.62 11.93
CA ALA A 75 -5.89 2.86 12.48
C ALA A 75 -6.51 4.21 12.08
N LYS A 76 -5.69 5.18 11.66
CA LYS A 76 -6.16 6.48 11.18
C LYS A 76 -6.72 6.43 9.76
N ASN A 77 -6.45 5.38 8.98
CA ASN A 77 -7.03 5.24 7.65
C ASN A 77 -8.53 4.96 7.77
N THR A 78 -9.34 5.80 7.12
CA THR A 78 -10.80 5.63 7.07
C THR A 78 -11.30 5.34 5.66
N HIS A 79 -10.46 5.56 4.65
CA HIS A 79 -10.80 5.31 3.26
C HIS A 79 -9.65 4.57 2.56
N LEU A 80 -10.03 3.61 1.72
CA LEU A 80 -9.14 2.81 0.90
C LEU A 80 -9.78 2.66 -0.49
N ALA A 81 -8.96 2.76 -1.53
CA ALA A 81 -9.36 2.37 -2.88
C ALA A 81 -8.20 1.67 -3.58
N CYS A 82 -8.50 0.63 -4.35
CA CYS A 82 -7.50 -0.07 -5.16
C CYS A 82 -7.91 -0.08 -6.62
N ALA A 83 -6.93 -0.11 -7.52
CA ALA A 83 -7.11 -0.32 -8.94
C ALA A 83 -6.11 -1.37 -9.42
N TYR A 84 -6.53 -2.18 -10.40
CA TYR A 84 -5.63 -3.06 -11.16
C TYR A 84 -5.73 -2.71 -12.66
N GLY A 85 -4.65 -2.92 -13.40
CA GLY A 85 -4.57 -2.52 -14.80
C GLY A 85 -3.23 -2.82 -15.44
N SER A 86 -3.21 -2.81 -16.78
CA SER A 86 -2.02 -3.10 -17.56
C SER A 86 -1.15 -1.86 -17.74
N CYS A 87 0.15 -2.03 -17.51
CA CYS A 87 1.18 -1.01 -17.73
C CYS A 87 2.22 -1.52 -18.74
N ALA A 88 3.13 -0.66 -19.17
CA ALA A 88 4.18 -1.03 -20.13
C ALA A 88 5.05 -2.23 -19.67
N ASN A 89 5.17 -2.42 -18.35
CA ASN A 89 5.92 -3.51 -17.71
C ASN A 89 5.03 -4.61 -17.12
N GLY A 90 3.80 -4.77 -17.62
CA GLY A 90 2.86 -5.81 -17.20
C GLY A 90 1.75 -5.29 -16.28
N GLY A 91 0.95 -6.23 -15.75
CA GLY A 91 -0.17 -5.89 -14.87
C GLY A 91 0.29 -5.38 -13.50
N LYS A 92 -0.42 -4.38 -12.99
CA LYS A 92 -0.18 -3.74 -11.69
C LYS A 92 -1.44 -3.75 -10.85
N LEU A 93 -1.25 -3.82 -9.54
CA LEU A 93 -2.24 -3.55 -8.51
C LEU A 93 -1.71 -2.41 -7.65
N LEU A 94 -2.51 -1.37 -7.45
CA LEU A 94 -2.20 -0.24 -6.59
C LEU A 94 -3.36 -0.01 -5.63
N CYS A 95 -3.06 0.22 -4.36
CA CYS A 95 -4.00 0.64 -3.34
C CYS A 95 -3.58 1.97 -2.72
N MET A 96 -4.52 2.89 -2.62
CA MET A 96 -4.39 4.20 -1.98
C MET A 96 -5.16 4.23 -0.67
N TYR A 97 -4.59 4.96 0.29
CA TYR A 97 -5.10 5.13 1.65
C TYR A 97 -5.11 6.62 1.99
N ASP A 98 -6.15 7.10 2.67
CA ASP A 98 -6.33 8.50 3.02
C ASP A 98 -5.33 9.06 4.04
N GLN A 99 -4.53 8.20 4.68
CA GLN A 99 -3.41 8.61 5.53
C GLN A 99 -2.11 7.91 5.11
N MET A 100 -1.03 8.67 5.12
CA MET A 100 0.32 8.14 5.07
C MET A 100 0.84 7.84 6.48
N TYR A 101 1.60 6.75 6.65
CA TYR A 101 2.40 6.58 7.85
C TYR A 101 3.57 7.58 7.86
N VAL A 102 3.43 8.62 8.67
CA VAL A 102 4.52 9.56 9.00
C VAL A 102 5.11 9.10 10.33
N SER A 103 6.32 8.53 10.33
CA SER A 103 7.03 8.31 11.59
C SER A 103 7.34 9.68 12.21
N THR A 104 7.07 9.86 13.50
CA THR A 104 7.31 11.13 14.23
C THR A 104 8.74 11.67 14.06
N VAL A 105 9.72 10.77 13.83
CA VAL A 105 11.12 11.13 13.52
C VAL A 105 11.25 11.93 12.21
N GLN A 106 10.40 11.66 11.22
CA GLN A 106 10.42 12.33 9.92
C GLN A 106 9.73 13.70 9.98
N HIS A 107 8.78 13.89 10.90
CA HIS A 107 8.17 15.19 11.16
C HIS A 107 9.16 16.13 11.89
N LEU A 108 9.90 15.62 12.88
CA LEU A 108 10.95 16.38 13.58
C LEU A 108 12.13 16.81 12.68
N ARG A 109 12.46 16.05 11.64
CA ARG A 109 13.47 16.46 10.64
C ARG A 109 13.00 17.56 9.69
N ARG A 110 11.69 17.79 9.55
CA ARG A 110 11.14 18.88 8.74
C ARG A 110 10.90 20.16 9.55
N SER A 111 10.95 20.10 10.88
CA SER A 111 10.75 21.24 11.77
C SER A 111 12.04 21.81 12.37
N LEU A 112 13.22 21.33 11.96
CA LEU A 112 14.47 22.06 12.20
C LEU A 112 14.74 23.00 11.00
N PRO A 113 14.95 24.31 11.24
CA PRO A 113 15.34 25.27 10.21
C PRO A 113 16.72 24.98 9.62
#